data_AF-A0A1F5YUJ9-F1
#
_entry.id   AF-A0A1F5YUJ9-F1
#
_cell.length_a   1.000
_cell.length_b   1.000
_cell.length_c   1.000
_cell.angle_alpha   90.00
_cell.angle_beta   90.00
_cell.angle_gamma   90.00
#
_symmetry.space_group_name_H-M   'P 1'
#
loop_
_entity.id
_entity.type
_entity.pdbx_description
1 polymer ?
#
loop_
_entity_poly.entity_id
_entity_poly.type
_entity_poly.pdbx_seq_one_letter_code
_entity_poly.pdbx_strand_id
1 'polypeptide(L)'
;MALIDLAKYDILDLLCTSFMTDEEKGSYIYDYMDAFAQYLSEKVADQFTDEDETNLENLLKDPTTTPEIVEKFYKDRVPDYDSLLLVATLTFKKAFLLDFYRGMLEETTKQNDPTVHLWVKIVASADEDNWDQINTLITTLSENYLKLQTPPAEVKTEQI
;
A
#
# COMPACT_ATOMS: atom_id res chain seq x y z
N MET A 1 6.86 2.79 -18.56
CA MET A 1 7.32 3.69 -17.47
C MET A 1 6.33 3.75 -16.31
N ALA A 2 5.01 3.80 -16.51
CA ALA A 2 4.03 3.65 -15.42
C ALA A 2 4.08 2.29 -14.68
N LEU A 3 4.33 1.18 -15.38
CA LEU A 3 4.50 -0.15 -14.77
C LEU A 3 5.75 -0.26 -13.88
N ILE A 4 6.83 0.45 -14.22
CA ILE A 4 8.04 0.50 -13.40
C ILE A 4 7.78 1.35 -12.15
N ASP A 5 7.03 2.44 -12.25
CA ASP A 5 6.62 3.23 -11.09
C ASP A 5 5.63 2.46 -10.20
N LEU A 6 4.64 1.77 -10.77
CA LEU A 6 3.72 0.90 -10.01
C LEU A 6 4.46 -0.21 -9.25
N ALA A 7 5.48 -0.81 -9.87
CA ALA A 7 6.38 -1.78 -9.25
C ALA A 7 7.36 -1.13 -8.25
N LYS A 8 7.76 0.13 -8.42
CA LYS A 8 8.45 0.86 -7.35
C LYS A 8 7.54 1.08 -6.15
N TYR A 9 6.23 1.19 -6.34
CA TYR A 9 5.29 1.15 -5.22
C TYR A 9 4.94 -0.27 -4.72
N ASP A 10 5.66 -1.33 -5.15
CA ASP A 10 5.86 -2.53 -4.30
C ASP A 10 6.62 -2.18 -3.01
N ILE A 11 7.04 -0.92 -2.84
CA ILE A 11 7.38 -0.33 -1.55
C ILE A 11 6.32 -0.66 -0.48
N LEU A 12 5.02 -0.83 -0.78
CA LEU A 12 4.06 -1.34 0.21
C LEU A 12 4.39 -2.76 0.68
N ASP A 13 4.73 -3.65 -0.26
CA ASP A 13 5.17 -5.02 0.01
C ASP A 13 6.54 -5.04 0.70
N LEU A 14 7.47 -4.16 0.31
CA LEU A 14 8.82 -4.04 0.89
C LEU A 14 8.84 -3.38 2.27
N LEU A 15 7.91 -2.47 2.58
CA LEU A 15 7.94 -1.63 3.79
C LEU A 15 6.93 -1.95 4.85
N CYS A 16 5.75 -2.48 4.51
CA CYS A 16 4.76 -2.81 5.53
C CYS A 16 4.99 -4.24 6.04
N THR A 17 5.45 -5.15 5.18
CA THR A 17 5.60 -6.58 5.53
C THR A 17 6.89 -6.93 6.25
N SER A 18 7.92 -6.07 6.20
CA SER A 18 9.21 -6.35 6.83
C SER A 18 9.21 -6.09 8.35
N PHE A 19 8.19 -5.39 8.86
CA PHE A 19 8.05 -5.02 10.28
C PHE A 19 6.91 -5.74 11.00
N MET A 20 6.13 -6.55 10.28
CA MET A 20 4.87 -7.13 10.76
C MET A 20 4.90 -8.65 10.64
N THR A 21 4.19 -9.32 11.54
CA THR A 21 3.87 -10.75 11.42
C THR A 21 2.95 -11.00 10.22
N ASP A 22 2.84 -12.25 9.75
CA ASP A 22 1.99 -12.58 8.61
C ASP A 22 0.49 -12.30 8.86
N GLU A 23 0.05 -12.38 10.12
CA GLU A 23 -1.33 -12.05 10.51
C GLU A 23 -1.59 -10.53 10.45
N GLU A 24 -0.66 -9.72 10.95
CA GLU A 24 -0.72 -8.25 10.88
C GLU A 24 -0.68 -7.75 9.43
N LYS A 25 0.11 -8.40 8.57
CA LYS A 25 0.13 -8.11 7.12
C LYS A 25 -1.24 -8.31 6.48
N GLY A 26 -1.94 -9.40 6.82
CA GLY A 26 -3.25 -9.69 6.27
C GLY A 26 -4.28 -8.60 6.56
N SER A 27 -4.34 -8.15 7.83
CA SER A 27 -5.21 -7.04 8.24
C SER A 27 -4.83 -5.75 7.52
N TYR A 28 -3.53 -5.45 7.46
CA TYR A 28 -3.05 -4.21 6.87
C TYR A 28 -3.32 -4.13 5.35
N ILE A 29 -3.14 -5.24 4.63
CA ILE A 29 -3.48 -5.34 3.20
C ILE A 29 -4.98 -5.15 3.00
N TYR A 30 -5.81 -5.75 3.87
CA TYR A 30 -7.26 -5.57 3.80
C TYR A 30 -7.66 -4.10 3.98
N ASP A 31 -7.18 -3.45 5.04
CA ASP A 31 -7.47 -2.04 5.33
C ASP A 31 -6.99 -1.11 4.21
N TYR A 32 -5.82 -1.38 3.64
CA TYR A 32 -5.30 -0.67 2.47
C TYR A 32 -6.23 -0.83 1.25
N MET A 33 -6.65 -2.06 0.95
CA MET A 33 -7.48 -2.34 -0.21
C MET A 33 -8.89 -1.74 -0.08
N ASP A 34 -9.46 -1.77 1.13
CA ASP A 34 -10.75 -1.14 1.43
C ASP A 34 -10.68 0.38 1.28
N ALA A 35 -9.69 1.02 1.91
CA ALA A 35 -9.46 2.46 1.78
C ALA A 35 -9.18 2.88 0.33
N PHE A 36 -8.46 2.05 -0.44
CA PHE A 36 -8.21 2.31 -1.85
C PHE A 36 -9.49 2.21 -2.69
N ALA A 37 -10.32 1.18 -2.44
CA ALA A 37 -11.59 1.00 -3.13
C ALA A 37 -12.54 2.17 -2.84
N GLN A 38 -12.63 2.62 -1.58
CA GLN A 38 -13.42 3.79 -1.21
C GLN A 38 -12.90 5.05 -1.90
N TYR A 39 -11.58 5.28 -1.88
CA TYR A 39 -10.96 6.43 -2.55
C TYR A 39 -11.26 6.45 -4.06
N LEU A 40 -11.16 5.30 -4.74
CA LEU A 40 -11.50 5.21 -6.16
C LEU A 40 -12.99 5.48 -6.41
N SER A 41 -13.87 4.91 -5.58
CA SER A 41 -15.32 5.13 -5.66
C SER A 41 -15.66 6.62 -5.56
N GLU A 42 -15.09 7.33 -4.58
CA GLU A 42 -15.29 8.77 -4.41
C GLU A 42 -14.82 9.60 -5.62
N LYS A 43 -13.77 9.16 -6.32
CA LYS A 43 -13.23 9.86 -7.50
C LYS A 43 -14.09 9.74 -8.75
N VAL A 44 -14.94 8.73 -8.82
CA VAL A 44 -15.76 8.46 -9.99
C VAL A 44 -17.26 8.54 -9.71
N ALA A 45 -17.66 8.74 -8.45
CA ALA A 45 -19.06 8.73 -8.01
C ALA A 45 -19.98 9.67 -8.82
N ASP A 46 -19.47 10.83 -9.24
CA ASP A 46 -20.23 11.81 -10.03
C ASP A 46 -20.41 11.40 -11.51
N GLN A 47 -19.71 10.37 -11.97
CA GLN A 47 -19.80 9.82 -13.32
C GLN A 47 -20.86 8.71 -13.44
N PHE A 48 -21.41 8.24 -12.31
CA PHE A 48 -22.38 7.15 -12.28
C PHE A 48 -23.78 7.64 -11.94
N THR A 49 -24.77 7.01 -12.56
CA THR A 49 -26.19 7.20 -12.25
C THR A 49 -26.74 5.99 -11.47
N ASP A 50 -27.92 6.15 -10.86
CA ASP A 50 -28.63 5.04 -10.21
C ASP A 50 -28.91 3.86 -11.17
N GLU A 51 -29.10 4.16 -12.47
CA GLU A 51 -29.26 3.12 -13.50
C GLU A 51 -27.96 2.34 -13.71
N ASP A 52 -26.82 3.02 -13.67
CA ASP A 52 -25.51 2.39 -13.80
C ASP A 52 -25.20 1.48 -12.62
N GLU A 53 -25.56 1.88 -11.40
CA GLU A 53 -25.43 1.03 -10.21
C GLU A 53 -26.21 -0.28 -10.38
N THR A 54 -27.47 -0.19 -10.83
CA THR A 54 -28.31 -1.36 -11.10
C THR A 54 -27.72 -2.24 -12.22
N ASN A 55 -27.18 -1.62 -13.28
CA ASN A 55 -26.54 -2.32 -14.38
C ASN A 55 -25.27 -3.03 -13.94
N LEU A 56 -24.44 -2.40 -13.11
CA LEU A 56 -23.24 -3.00 -12.55
C LEU A 56 -23.58 -4.17 -11.63
N GLU A 57 -24.58 -4.04 -10.76
CA GLU A 57 -25.01 -5.15 -9.92
C GLU A 57 -25.45 -6.37 -10.73
N ASN A 58 -26.24 -6.15 -11.79
CA ASN A 58 -26.68 -7.22 -12.67
C ASN A 58 -25.50 -7.86 -13.41
N LEU A 59 -24.54 -7.03 -13.84
CA LEU A 59 -23.30 -7.48 -14.47
C LEU A 59 -22.50 -8.38 -13.52
N LEU A 60 -22.32 -7.99 -12.26
CA LEU A 60 -21.55 -8.76 -11.27
C LEU A 60 -22.24 -10.05 -10.81
N LYS A 61 -23.56 -10.15 -10.97
CA LYS A 61 -24.33 -11.39 -10.69
C LYS A 61 -24.29 -12.39 -11.85
N ASP A 62 -23.88 -11.97 -13.05
CA ASP A 62 -23.76 -12.84 -14.23
C ASP A 62 -22.47 -13.68 -14.15
N PRO A 63 -22.57 -15.03 -14.16
CA PRO A 63 -21.42 -15.93 -14.08
C PRO A 63 -20.51 -15.90 -15.32
N THR A 64 -20.93 -15.27 -16.41
CA THR A 64 -20.14 -15.09 -17.63
C THR A 64 -19.35 -13.79 -17.65
N THR A 65 -19.56 -12.92 -16.66
CA THR A 65 -18.83 -11.65 -16.54
C THR A 65 -17.35 -11.89 -16.32
N THR A 66 -16.54 -11.23 -17.15
CA THR A 66 -15.08 -11.24 -17.06
C THR A 66 -14.56 -9.88 -16.60
N PRO A 67 -13.32 -9.80 -16.11
CA PRO A 67 -12.70 -8.52 -15.76
C PRO A 67 -12.72 -7.48 -16.89
N GLU A 68 -12.55 -7.91 -18.14
CA GLU A 68 -12.56 -7.03 -19.31
C GLU A 68 -13.96 -6.44 -19.58
N ILE A 69 -15.01 -7.21 -19.29
CA ILE A 69 -16.39 -6.75 -19.39
C ILE A 69 -16.66 -5.67 -18.33
N VAL A 70 -16.18 -5.88 -17.10
CA VAL A 70 -16.28 -4.88 -16.03
C VAL A 70 -15.45 -3.65 -16.35
N GLU A 71 -14.21 -3.80 -16.81
CA GLU A 71 -13.36 -2.67 -17.22
C GLU A 71 -14.03 -1.82 -18.30
N LYS A 72 -14.63 -2.46 -19.31
CA LYS A 72 -15.37 -1.77 -20.36
C LYS A 72 -16.55 -0.97 -19.78
N PHE A 73 -17.29 -1.53 -18.82
CA PHE A 73 -18.39 -0.83 -18.16
C PHE A 73 -17.93 0.51 -17.55
N TYR A 74 -16.77 0.53 -16.88
CA TYR A 74 -16.19 1.75 -16.33
C TYR A 74 -15.65 2.71 -17.40
N LYS A 75 -14.93 2.18 -18.41
CA LYS A 75 -14.37 2.99 -19.53
C LYS A 75 -15.42 3.73 -20.34
N ASP A 76 -16.60 3.12 -20.51
CA ASP A 76 -17.69 3.73 -21.27
C ASP A 76 -18.34 4.91 -20.52
N ARG A 77 -18.10 5.06 -19.21
CA ARG A 77 -18.74 6.06 -18.33
C ARG A 77 -17.78 7.11 -17.79
N VAL A 78 -16.54 6.71 -17.52
CA VAL A 78 -15.54 7.57 -16.90
C VAL A 78 -14.60 8.12 -17.98
N PRO A 79 -14.63 9.44 -18.27
CA PRO A 79 -13.70 10.05 -19.19
C PRO A 79 -12.26 9.86 -18.73
N ASP A 80 -11.35 9.57 -19.67
CA ASP A 80 -9.93 9.36 -19.39
C ASP A 80 -9.65 8.32 -18.29
N TYR A 81 -10.50 7.29 -18.16
CA TYR A 81 -10.45 6.25 -17.14
C TYR A 81 -9.04 5.74 -16.83
N ASP A 82 -8.25 5.38 -17.86
CA ASP A 82 -6.90 4.85 -17.67
C ASP A 82 -5.95 5.86 -17.00
N SER A 83 -6.07 7.15 -17.37
CA SER A 83 -5.28 8.22 -16.77
C SER A 83 -5.74 8.53 -15.35
N LEU A 84 -7.07 8.55 -15.12
CA LEU A 84 -7.65 8.74 -13.79
C LEU A 84 -7.19 7.62 -12.86
N LEU A 85 -7.32 6.36 -13.27
CA LEU A 85 -6.93 5.20 -12.46
C LEU A 85 -5.44 5.25 -12.12
N LEU A 86 -4.57 5.56 -13.09
CA LEU A 86 -3.13 5.68 -12.85
C LEU A 86 -2.82 6.79 -11.83
N VAL A 87 -3.32 8.02 -12.05
CA VAL A 87 -3.07 9.16 -11.16
C VAL A 87 -3.64 8.92 -9.78
N ALA A 88 -4.85 8.38 -9.69
CA ALA A 88 -5.52 8.04 -8.43
C ALA A 88 -4.69 7.00 -7.66
N THR A 89 -4.25 5.93 -8.32
CA THR A 89 -3.41 4.89 -7.72
C THR A 89 -2.12 5.46 -7.15
N LEU A 90 -1.39 6.27 -7.93
CA LEU A 90 -0.12 6.86 -7.49
C LEU A 90 -0.32 7.82 -6.31
N THR A 91 -1.36 8.66 -6.38
CA THR A 91 -1.70 9.63 -5.33
C THR A 91 -2.05 8.92 -4.02
N PHE A 92 -2.91 7.91 -4.09
CA PHE A 92 -3.32 7.13 -2.92
C PHE A 92 -2.13 6.42 -2.29
N LYS A 93 -1.33 5.72 -3.10
CA LYS A 93 -0.13 5.02 -2.62
C LYS A 93 0.83 5.95 -1.88
N LYS A 94 1.07 7.15 -2.41
CA LYS A 94 1.89 8.16 -1.74
C LYS A 94 1.30 8.60 -0.39
N ALA A 95 0.01 8.96 -0.37
CA ALA A 95 -0.65 9.43 0.85
C ALA A 95 -0.63 8.34 1.94
N PHE A 96 -0.97 7.11 1.57
CA PHE A 96 -1.00 5.98 2.47
C PHE A 96 0.38 5.65 3.05
N LEU A 97 1.44 5.67 2.23
CA LEU A 97 2.82 5.47 2.71
C LEU A 97 3.25 6.55 3.71
N LEU A 98 2.86 7.80 3.45
CA LEU A 98 3.17 8.91 4.36
C LEU A 98 2.46 8.75 5.70
N ASP A 99 1.18 8.35 5.69
CA ASP A 99 0.43 8.06 6.92
C ASP A 99 1.02 6.88 7.69
N PHE A 100 1.46 5.84 6.99
CA PHE A 100 2.19 4.72 7.60
C PHE A 100 3.47 5.19 8.30
N TYR A 101 4.32 5.99 7.64
CA TYR A 101 5.55 6.49 8.26
C TYR A 101 5.28 7.37 9.47
N ARG A 102 4.22 8.17 9.43
CA ARG A 102 3.78 8.99 10.57
C ARG A 102 3.31 8.11 11.73
N GLY A 103 2.55 7.06 11.45
CA GLY A 103 2.15 6.06 12.44
C GLY A 103 3.36 5.38 13.11
N MET A 104 4.34 4.94 12.30
CA MET A 104 5.58 4.36 12.82
C MET A 104 6.40 5.33 13.67
N LEU A 105 6.49 6.60 13.24
CA LEU A 105 7.14 7.65 14.03
C LEU A 105 6.41 7.88 15.38
N GLU A 106 5.09 7.93 15.37
CA GLU A 106 4.29 8.10 16.59
C GLU A 106 4.53 6.94 17.56
N GLU A 107 4.47 5.70 17.08
CA GLU A 107 4.64 4.52 17.90
C GLU A 107 6.05 4.42 18.48
N THR A 108 7.07 4.61 17.64
CA THR A 108 8.47 4.62 18.10
C THR A 108 8.75 5.75 19.10
N THR A 109 8.10 6.90 18.94
CA THR A 109 8.20 8.01 19.90
C THR A 109 7.59 7.64 21.25
N LYS A 110 6.40 7.03 21.27
CA LYS A 110 5.74 6.57 22.51
C LYS A 110 6.59 5.54 23.25
N GLN A 111 7.25 4.64 22.52
CA GLN A 111 8.09 3.58 23.09
C GLN A 111 9.52 4.04 23.43
N ASN A 112 9.91 5.27 23.08
CA ASN A 112 11.30 5.75 23.14
C ASN A 112 12.28 4.83 22.38
N ASP A 113 11.84 4.32 21.24
CA ASP A 113 12.63 3.41 20.41
C ASP A 113 13.84 4.13 19.81
N PRO A 114 15.03 3.50 19.78
CA PRO A 114 16.26 4.12 19.26
C PRO A 114 16.18 4.51 17.78
N THR A 115 15.24 3.97 17.02
CA THR A 115 15.01 4.28 15.59
C THR A 115 14.18 5.54 15.36
N VAL A 116 13.63 6.20 16.39
CA VAL A 116 12.85 7.46 16.28
C VAL A 116 13.51 8.46 15.34
N HIS A 117 14.82 8.66 15.47
CA HIS A 117 15.56 9.64 14.68
C HIS A 117 15.62 9.30 13.18
N LEU A 118 15.50 8.02 12.81
CA LEU A 118 15.40 7.58 11.42
C LEU A 118 14.00 7.81 10.89
N TRP A 119 12.95 7.49 11.66
CA TRP A 119 11.57 7.74 11.27
C TRP A 119 11.27 9.23 11.05
N VAL A 120 11.83 10.11 11.88
CA VAL A 120 11.76 11.58 11.66
C VAL A 120 12.31 11.95 10.27
N LYS A 121 13.45 11.38 9.87
CA LYS A 121 14.07 11.65 8.57
C LYS A 121 13.28 11.03 7.41
N ILE A 122 12.69 9.85 7.63
CA ILE A 122 11.85 9.18 6.63
C ILE A 122 10.61 10.03 6.33
N VAL A 123 9.90 10.50 7.37
CA VAL A 123 8.72 11.37 7.21
C VAL A 123 9.08 12.66 6.47
N ALA A 124 10.16 13.35 6.90
CA ALA A 124 10.61 14.57 6.23
C ALA A 124 10.97 14.33 4.75
N SER A 125 11.65 13.22 4.44
CA SER A 125 12.01 12.86 3.06
C SER A 125 10.77 12.52 2.23
N ALA A 126 9.75 11.91 2.84
CA ALA A 126 8.48 11.57 2.19
C ALA A 126 7.64 12.82 1.88
N ASP A 127 7.61 13.80 2.79
CA ASP A 127 6.96 15.10 2.55
C ASP A 127 7.63 15.85 1.37
N GLU A 128 8.92 15.63 1.13
CA GLU A 128 9.71 16.22 0.03
C GLU A 128 9.75 15.37 -1.27
N ASP A 129 9.04 14.24 -1.35
CA ASP A 129 9.12 13.29 -2.47
C ASP A 129 10.53 12.73 -2.76
N ASN A 130 11.40 12.70 -1.75
CA ASN A 130 12.77 12.20 -1.88
C ASN A 130 12.85 10.68 -1.70
N TRP A 131 12.30 9.94 -2.67
CA TRP A 131 12.16 8.47 -2.62
C TRP A 131 13.48 7.70 -2.53
N ASP A 132 14.56 8.21 -3.12
CA ASP A 132 15.89 7.58 -3.03
C ASP A 132 16.44 7.62 -1.60
N GLN A 133 16.24 8.75 -0.91
CA GLN A 133 16.64 8.90 0.49
C GLN A 133 15.78 8.02 1.40
N ILE A 134 14.48 7.94 1.15
CA ILE A 134 13.55 7.05 1.87
C ILE A 134 14.02 5.60 1.78
N ASN A 135 14.28 5.12 0.56
CA ASN A 135 14.77 3.76 0.32
C ASN A 135 16.08 3.46 1.08
N THR A 136 17.01 4.41 1.09
CA THR A 136 18.28 4.30 1.84
C THR A 136 18.05 4.20 3.36
N LEU A 137 17.18 5.05 3.91
CA LEU A 137 16.88 5.09 5.34
C LEU A 137 16.17 3.81 5.80
N ILE A 138 15.20 3.33 5.04
CA ILE A 138 14.53 2.06 5.30
C ILE A 138 15.51 0.90 5.24
N THR A 139 16.37 0.84 4.23
CA THR A 139 17.34 -0.25 4.10
C THR A 139 18.24 -0.28 5.33
N THR A 140 18.69 0.89 5.77
CA THR A 140 19.46 1.04 7.02
C THR A 140 18.68 0.54 8.23
N LEU A 141 17.39 0.85 8.31
CA LEU A 141 16.52 0.44 9.42
C LEU A 141 16.32 -1.08 9.43
N SER A 142 16.05 -1.68 8.27
CA SER A 142 15.89 -3.12 8.10
C SER A 142 17.17 -3.90 8.43
N GLU A 143 18.32 -3.46 7.91
CA GLU A 143 19.58 -4.17 8.10
C GLU A 143 20.11 -4.11 9.54
N ASN A 144 19.92 -2.98 10.23
CA ASN A 144 20.54 -2.75 11.53
C ASN A 144 19.60 -2.98 12.71
N TYR A 145 18.28 -2.96 12.49
CA TYR A 145 17.30 -3.02 13.58
C TYR A 145 16.29 -4.17 13.42
N LEU A 146 15.96 -4.61 12.20
CA LEU A 146 15.03 -5.73 11.98
C LEU A 146 15.70 -7.11 11.91
N LYS A 147 16.94 -7.23 11.42
CA LYS A 147 17.69 -8.51 11.42
C LYS A 147 17.93 -9.11 12.82
N LEU A 148 17.59 -8.39 13.89
CA LEU A 148 17.65 -8.82 15.28
C LEU A 148 16.38 -9.52 15.80
N GLN A 149 15.30 -9.61 15.00
CA GLN A 149 14.04 -10.27 15.41
C GLN A 149 13.86 -11.70 14.89
N THR A 150 14.80 -12.24 14.10
CA THR A 150 14.79 -13.68 13.81
C THR A 150 15.23 -14.43 15.07
N PRO A 151 14.49 -15.43 15.58
CA PRO A 151 14.96 -16.24 16.69
C PRO A 151 16.32 -16.84 16.32
N PRO A 152 17.27 -16.98 17.26
CA PRO A 152 18.47 -17.74 16.98
C PRO A 152 18.03 -19.13 16.53
N ALA A 153 18.47 -19.53 15.33
CA ALA A 153 18.20 -20.85 14.79
C ALA A 153 18.46 -21.89 15.88
N GLU A 154 17.47 -22.73 16.19
CA GLU A 154 17.62 -23.79 17.17
C GLU A 154 18.90 -24.56 16.86
N VAL A 155 19.87 -24.47 17.77
CA VAL A 155 21.03 -25.35 17.75
C VAL A 155 20.46 -26.75 17.96
N LYS A 156 20.32 -27.52 16.88
CA LYS A 156 20.12 -28.96 16.98
C LYS A 156 21.36 -29.52 17.66
N THR A 157 21.30 -29.68 18.97
CA THR A 157 22.19 -30.58 19.69
C THR A 157 21.88 -31.98 19.18
N GLU A 158 22.70 -32.46 18.25
CA GLU A 158 22.84 -33.89 18.01
C GLU A 158 23.30 -34.52 19.33
N GLN A 159 22.40 -35.26 19.98
CA GLN A 159 22.76 -36.12 21.10
C GLN A 159 23.56 -37.30 20.54
N ILE A 160 24.80 -37.44 21.02
CA ILE A 160 25.66 -38.62 20.84
C ILE A 160 25.32 -39.63 21.94
#